data_AF-A0A291GCF0-F1
#
_entry.id   AF-A0A291GCF0-F1
#
_cell.length_a   1.000
_cell.length_b   1.000
_cell.length_c   1.000
_cell.angle_alpha   90.00
_cell.angle_beta   90.00
_cell.angle_gamma   90.00
#
_symmetry.space_group_name_H-M   'P 1'
#
loop_
_entity.id
_entity.type
_entity.pdbx_description
1 polymer ?
#
loop_
_entity_poly.entity_id
_entity_poly.type
_entity_poly.pdbx_seq_one_letter_code
_entity_poly.pdbx_strand_id
1 'polypeptide(L)'
;MFEKIYAQEWFQLFIQYGLEYWQVLFAFLLAALLFAGTLNLFRRREPLVVFDGSNILYWNNEVPDLRTVRSAVDVARAKGYAPIVWFDANVGYLVSDGYLGPVRLARALGLPAQQVMVSPSGTPADPLILRMAQRRKALIVTNDRYRDWQEDFPILRKGSLLVRGYWARGRVQLKDLPTLR
;
A
#
# COMPACT_ATOMS: atom_id res chain seq x y z
N MET A 1 51.90 -15.37 21.20
CA MET A 1 52.88 -15.36 20.08
C MET A 1 52.42 -16.25 18.92
N PHE A 2 51.74 -17.38 19.17
CA PHE A 2 51.26 -18.31 18.14
C PHE A 2 50.09 -17.81 17.27
N GLU A 3 49.15 -17.00 17.77
CA GLU A 3 48.00 -16.51 16.96
C GLU A 3 48.40 -15.63 15.77
N LYS A 4 49.48 -14.85 15.88
CA LYS A 4 49.93 -13.96 14.81
C LYS A 4 50.54 -14.71 13.62
N ILE A 5 51.13 -15.88 13.87
CA ILE A 5 51.80 -16.68 12.84
C ILE A 5 50.76 -17.35 11.93
N TYR A 6 49.71 -17.94 12.51
CA TYR A 6 48.62 -18.53 11.74
C TYR A 6 47.87 -17.48 10.91
N ALA A 7 47.54 -16.32 11.47
CA ALA A 7 46.85 -15.26 10.73
C ALA A 7 47.64 -14.80 9.49
N GLN A 8 48.98 -14.80 9.58
CA GLN A 8 49.86 -14.40 8.49
C GLN A 8 49.96 -15.48 7.40
N GLU A 9 49.98 -16.76 7.77
CA GLU A 9 49.97 -17.89 6.82
C GLU A 9 48.63 -18.01 6.08
N TRP A 10 47.50 -17.88 6.80
CA TRP A 10 46.17 -17.83 6.19
C TRP A 10 46.02 -16.62 5.26
N PHE A 11 46.60 -15.47 5.62
CA PHE A 11 46.61 -14.28 4.76
C PHE A 11 47.44 -14.50 3.49
N GLN A 12 48.60 -15.14 3.57
CA GLN A 12 49.41 -15.45 2.39
C GLN A 12 48.75 -16.51 1.49
N LEU A 13 48.15 -17.56 2.06
CA LEU A 13 47.35 -18.52 1.31
C LEU A 13 46.13 -17.86 0.67
N PHE A 14 45.48 -16.92 1.38
CA PHE A 14 44.37 -16.14 0.85
C PHE A 14 44.80 -15.22 -0.29
N ILE A 15 45.98 -14.59 -0.23
CA ILE A 15 46.49 -13.77 -1.34
C ILE A 15 46.89 -14.67 -2.52
N GLN A 16 47.55 -15.80 -2.27
CA GLN A 16 48.04 -16.70 -3.30
C GLN A 16 46.90 -17.39 -4.06
N TYR A 17 45.89 -17.92 -3.37
CA TYR A 17 44.74 -18.59 -4.00
C TYR A 17 43.56 -17.64 -4.27
N GLY A 18 43.39 -16.57 -3.49
CA GLY A 18 42.30 -15.61 -3.69
C GLY A 18 42.42 -14.81 -4.99
N LEU A 19 43.65 -14.58 -5.47
CA LEU A 19 43.92 -13.97 -6.78
C LEU A 19 43.59 -14.89 -7.97
N GLU A 20 43.45 -16.20 -7.75
CA GLU A 20 43.06 -17.14 -8.81
C GLU A 20 41.54 -17.28 -8.92
N TYR A 21 40.81 -17.12 -7.81
CA TYR A 21 39.36 -17.35 -7.75
C TYR A 21 38.51 -16.09 -7.58
N TRP A 22 39.09 -14.89 -7.47
CA TRP A 22 38.31 -13.65 -7.32
C TRP A 22 37.35 -13.41 -8.49
N GLN A 23 37.71 -13.81 -9.71
CA GLN A 23 36.85 -13.70 -10.89
C GLN A 23 35.60 -14.58 -10.76
N VAL A 24 35.77 -15.77 -10.19
CA VAL A 24 34.68 -16.73 -9.96
C VAL A 24 33.74 -16.19 -8.87
N LEU A 25 34.29 -15.73 -7.73
CA LEU A 25 33.50 -15.11 -6.66
C LEU A 25 32.77 -13.85 -7.12
N PHE A 26 33.43 -13.02 -7.93
CA PHE A 26 32.83 -11.83 -8.54
C PHE A 26 31.70 -12.19 -9.50
N ALA A 27 31.89 -13.21 -10.35
CA ALA A 27 30.85 -13.71 -11.24
C ALA A 27 29.64 -14.26 -10.47
N PHE A 28 29.84 -14.99 -9.37
CA PHE A 28 28.74 -15.44 -8.50
C PHE A 28 28.01 -14.28 -7.83
N LEU A 29 28.73 -13.27 -7.33
CA LEU A 29 28.12 -12.08 -6.74
C LEU A 29 27.32 -11.30 -7.78
N LEU A 30 27.87 -11.10 -8.99
CA LEU A 30 27.19 -10.43 -10.08
C LEU A 30 25.95 -11.21 -10.52
N ALA A 31 26.06 -12.53 -10.67
CA ALA A 31 24.93 -13.40 -11.00
C ALA A 31 23.87 -13.35 -9.89
N ALA A 32 24.24 -13.36 -8.61
CA ALA A 32 23.30 -13.23 -7.50
C ALA A 32 22.61 -11.86 -7.47
N LEU A 33 23.32 -10.78 -7.77
CA LEU A 33 22.74 -9.43 -7.86
C LEU A 33 21.80 -9.28 -9.07
N LEU A 34 22.18 -9.84 -10.23
CA LEU A 34 21.32 -9.88 -11.42
C LEU A 34 20.11 -10.78 -11.19
N PHE A 35 20.28 -11.91 -10.51
CA PHE A 35 19.19 -12.84 -10.15
C PHE A 35 18.25 -12.20 -9.14
N ALA A 36 18.76 -11.56 -8.08
CA ALA A 36 17.94 -10.81 -7.13
C ALA A 36 17.22 -9.63 -7.79
N GLY A 37 17.91 -8.90 -8.67
CA GLY A 37 17.33 -7.80 -9.45
C GLY A 37 16.23 -8.26 -10.39
N THR A 38 16.44 -9.38 -11.10
CA THR A 38 15.42 -9.99 -11.96
C THR A 38 14.25 -10.54 -11.16
N LEU A 39 14.47 -11.24 -10.04
CA LEU A 39 13.39 -11.68 -9.15
C LEU A 39 12.54 -10.49 -8.64
N ASN A 40 13.17 -9.35 -8.34
CA ASN A 40 12.47 -8.15 -7.92
C ASN A 40 11.69 -7.50 -9.07
N LEU A 41 12.22 -7.53 -10.30
CA LEU A 41 11.52 -7.11 -11.51
C LEU A 41 10.32 -8.01 -11.85
N PHE A 42 10.41 -9.31 -11.53
CA PHE A 42 9.31 -10.26 -11.69
C PHE A 42 8.34 -10.29 -10.49
N ARG A 43 8.58 -9.50 -9.44
CA ARG A 43 7.65 -9.38 -8.33
C ARG A 43 6.36 -8.76 -8.84
N ARG A 44 5.31 -9.58 -8.99
CA ARG A 44 3.99 -9.13 -9.43
C ARG A 44 3.56 -7.96 -8.55
N ARG A 45 3.30 -6.81 -9.15
CA ARG A 45 2.71 -5.68 -8.42
C ARG A 45 1.33 -6.11 -7.95
N GLU A 46 1.14 -6.12 -6.64
CA GLU A 46 -0.17 -6.31 -6.02
C GLU A 46 -1.17 -5.34 -6.69
N PRO A 47 -2.35 -5.82 -7.11
CA PRO A 47 -3.33 -4.97 -7.73
C PRO A 47 -3.80 -3.93 -6.72
N LEU A 48 -4.04 -2.72 -7.22
CA LEU A 48 -4.43 -1.60 -6.40
C LEU A 48 -5.91 -1.67 -6.06
N VAL A 49 -6.22 -1.22 -4.84
CA VAL A 49 -7.58 -0.90 -4.41
C VAL A 49 -7.56 0.47 -3.76
N VAL A 50 -8.48 1.33 -4.17
CA VAL A 50 -8.60 2.69 -3.65
C VAL A 50 -9.68 2.69 -2.57
N PHE A 51 -9.41 3.33 -1.45
CA PHE A 51 -10.35 3.47 -0.35
C PHE A 51 -10.83 4.92 -0.29
N ASP A 52 -12.15 5.07 -0.21
CA ASP A 52 -12.78 6.31 0.20
C ASP A 52 -12.76 6.38 1.74
N GLY A 53 -11.66 6.91 2.27
CA GLY A 53 -11.43 7.00 3.70
C GLY A 53 -12.49 7.87 4.39
N SER A 54 -12.92 8.96 3.76
CA SER A 54 -13.99 9.82 4.26
C SER A 54 -15.30 9.07 4.45
N ASN A 55 -15.69 8.23 3.49
CA ASN A 55 -16.88 7.41 3.61
C ASN A 55 -16.72 6.29 4.66
N ILE A 56 -15.57 5.60 4.65
CA ILE A 56 -15.32 4.43 5.50
C ILE A 56 -15.19 4.81 6.97
N LEU A 57 -14.72 6.02 7.27
CA LEU A 57 -14.64 6.57 8.64
C LEU A 57 -15.92 6.35 9.44
N TYR A 58 -17.08 6.45 8.78
CA TYR A 58 -18.40 6.40 9.40
C TYR A 58 -19.04 5.01 9.43
N TRP A 59 -18.38 3.94 8.95
CA TRP A 59 -19.01 2.61 8.87
C TRP A 59 -19.28 1.96 10.25
N ASN A 60 -18.69 2.48 11.32
CA ASN A 60 -18.94 2.04 12.68
C ASN A 60 -19.87 3.03 13.40
N ASN A 61 -21.17 2.73 13.41
CA ASN A 61 -22.21 3.51 14.09
C ASN A 61 -22.27 4.99 13.69
N GLU A 62 -21.90 5.35 12.46
CA GLU A 62 -21.91 6.74 11.97
C GLU A 62 -21.03 7.70 12.80
N VAL A 63 -20.06 7.15 13.53
CA VAL A 63 -19.06 7.94 14.27
C VAL A 63 -17.74 7.89 13.49
N PRO A 64 -17.10 9.03 13.19
CA PRO A 64 -15.84 9.05 12.46
C PRO A 64 -14.74 8.38 13.29
N ASP A 65 -14.20 7.27 12.79
CA ASP A 65 -13.17 6.49 13.49
C ASP A 65 -12.12 5.91 12.54
N LEU A 66 -10.87 6.32 12.70
CA LEU A 66 -9.74 5.82 11.90
C LEU A 66 -9.51 4.32 12.06
N ARG A 67 -9.93 3.71 13.17
CA ARG A 67 -9.85 2.25 13.37
C ARG A 67 -10.71 1.50 12.34
N THR A 68 -11.82 2.09 11.92
CA THR A 68 -12.70 1.56 10.88
C THR A 68 -11.95 1.49 9.54
N VAL A 69 -11.29 2.58 9.16
CA VAL A 69 -10.50 2.65 7.92
C VAL A 69 -9.31 1.68 7.98
N ARG A 70 -8.59 1.65 9.10
CA ARG A 70 -7.48 0.71 9.32
C ARG A 70 -7.93 -0.74 9.18
N SER A 71 -9.06 -1.10 9.77
CA SER A 71 -9.61 -2.45 9.65
C SER A 71 -9.94 -2.81 8.20
N ALA A 72 -10.50 -1.88 7.42
CA ALA A 72 -10.78 -2.10 6.00
C ALA A 72 -9.49 -2.31 5.19
N VAL A 73 -8.44 -1.52 5.48
CA VAL A 73 -7.10 -1.63 4.90
C VAL A 73 -6.49 -3.00 5.21
N ASP A 74 -6.54 -3.45 6.46
CA ASP A 74 -5.99 -4.73 6.90
C ASP A 74 -6.68 -5.91 6.17
N VAL A 75 -8.01 -5.83 5.99
CA VAL A 75 -8.78 -6.83 5.24
C VAL A 75 -8.35 -6.89 3.78
N ALA A 76 -8.12 -5.76 3.10
CA ALA A 76 -7.67 -5.78 1.71
C ALA A 76 -6.24 -6.26 1.55
N ARG A 77 -5.33 -5.89 2.46
CA ARG A 77 -3.95 -6.40 2.47
C ARG A 77 -3.93 -7.91 2.65
N ALA A 78 -4.74 -8.44 3.57
CA ALA A 78 -4.89 -9.88 3.76
C ALA A 78 -5.44 -10.61 2.52
N LYS A 79 -6.13 -9.89 1.62
CA LYS A 79 -6.60 -10.40 0.32
C LYS A 79 -5.59 -10.19 -0.83
N GLY A 80 -4.39 -9.69 -0.55
CA GLY A 80 -3.30 -9.51 -1.52
C GLY A 80 -3.34 -8.20 -2.31
N TYR A 81 -4.12 -7.21 -1.86
CA TYR A 81 -4.21 -5.91 -2.53
C TYR A 81 -3.28 -4.87 -1.91
N ALA A 82 -2.80 -3.96 -2.75
CA ALA A 82 -2.09 -2.77 -2.32
C ALA A 82 -3.07 -1.60 -2.11
N PRO A 83 -3.31 -1.15 -0.87
CA PRO A 83 -4.26 -0.10 -0.55
C PRO A 83 -3.73 1.29 -0.90
N ILE A 84 -4.61 2.17 -1.39
CA ILE A 84 -4.40 3.63 -1.43
C ILE A 84 -5.64 4.27 -0.82
N VAL A 85 -5.48 5.11 0.20
CA VAL A 85 -6.58 5.75 0.92
C VAL A 85 -6.65 7.23 0.58
N TRP A 86 -7.83 7.69 0.18
CA TRP A 86 -8.13 9.11 0.01
C TRP A 86 -9.02 9.61 1.13
N PHE A 87 -8.77 10.83 1.57
CA PHE A 87 -9.61 11.56 2.50
C PHE A 87 -9.93 12.94 1.94
N ASP A 88 -11.04 13.51 2.37
CA ASP A 88 -11.34 14.92 2.18
C ASP A 88 -10.45 15.80 3.08
N ALA A 89 -10.32 17.06 2.70
CA ALA A 89 -9.54 18.06 3.41
C ALA A 89 -9.93 18.24 4.89
N ASN A 90 -11.18 17.93 5.26
CA ASN A 90 -11.69 18.08 6.62
C ASN A 90 -11.36 16.92 7.56
N VAL A 91 -10.78 15.81 7.07
CA VAL A 91 -10.58 14.59 7.87
C VAL A 91 -9.88 14.84 9.20
N GLY A 92 -8.90 15.74 9.23
CA GLY A 92 -8.15 16.07 10.45
C GLY A 92 -9.07 16.52 11.58
N TYR A 93 -10.04 17.38 11.28
CA TYR A 93 -11.01 17.91 12.24
C TYR A 93 -12.06 16.88 12.68
N LEU A 94 -12.25 15.80 11.92
CA LEU A 94 -13.18 14.72 12.27
C LEU A 94 -12.56 13.73 13.25
N VAL A 95 -11.24 13.59 13.26
CA VAL A 95 -10.52 12.53 14.00
C VAL A 95 -9.49 13.07 14.99
N SER A 96 -9.35 14.40 15.08
CA SER A 96 -8.46 15.11 15.99
C SER A 96 -8.86 16.59 16.11
N ASP A 97 -8.21 17.33 17.02
CA ASP A 97 -8.51 18.75 17.30
C ASP A 97 -7.98 19.75 16.23
N GLY A 98 -7.63 19.27 15.02
CA GLY A 98 -7.10 20.17 13.99
C GLY A 98 -6.68 19.47 12.70
N TYR A 99 -5.98 20.23 11.83
CA TYR A 99 -5.47 19.68 10.57
C TYR A 99 -4.52 18.49 10.81
N LEU A 100 -4.74 17.41 10.08
CA LEU A 100 -3.91 16.21 10.11
C LEU A 100 -3.43 15.88 8.70
N GLY A 101 -2.12 16.04 8.48
CA GLY A 101 -1.52 15.78 7.17
C GLY A 101 -1.40 14.27 6.84
N PRO A 102 -1.11 13.93 5.56
CA PRO A 102 -1.04 12.56 5.08
C PRO A 102 -0.11 11.64 5.88
N VAL A 103 1.02 12.16 6.37
CA VAL A 103 2.00 11.39 7.16
C VAL A 103 1.41 10.88 8.48
N ARG A 104 0.64 11.72 9.19
CA ARG A 104 0.03 11.34 10.47
C ARG A 104 -1.12 10.36 10.25
N LEU A 105 -1.95 10.58 9.23
CA LEU A 105 -3.01 9.65 8.82
C LEU A 105 -2.43 8.28 8.46
N ALA A 106 -1.38 8.26 7.63
CA ALA A 106 -0.69 7.04 7.22
C ALA A 106 -0.17 6.24 8.41
N ARG A 107 0.43 6.91 9.41
CA ARG A 107 0.85 6.26 10.65
C ARG A 107 -0.31 5.62 11.39
N ALA A 108 -1.44 6.32 11.53
CA ALA A 108 -2.63 5.79 12.20
C ALA A 108 -3.21 4.56 11.48
N LEU A 109 -3.12 4.53 10.14
CA LEU A 109 -3.59 3.44 9.30
C LEU A 109 -2.58 2.29 9.12
N GLY A 110 -1.34 2.44 9.59
CA GLY A 110 -0.28 1.45 9.36
C GLY A 110 0.17 1.37 7.90
N LEU A 111 0.09 2.49 7.17
CA LEU A 111 0.44 2.61 5.76
C LEU A 111 1.68 3.50 5.54
N PRO A 112 2.45 3.30 4.45
CA PRO A 112 3.38 4.29 3.93
C PRO A 112 2.66 5.60 3.59
N ALA A 113 3.34 6.73 3.80
CA ALA A 113 2.76 8.05 3.52
C ALA A 113 2.31 8.23 2.07
N GLN A 114 2.95 7.56 1.11
CA GLN A 114 2.58 7.62 -0.32
C GLN A 114 1.28 6.88 -0.64
N GLN A 115 0.78 6.06 0.28
CA GLN A 115 -0.49 5.33 0.15
C GLN A 115 -1.66 6.06 0.82
N VAL A 116 -1.44 7.26 1.38
CA VAL A 116 -2.50 8.08 1.96
C VAL A 116 -2.48 9.46 1.32
N MET A 117 -3.65 9.89 0.86
CA MET A 117 -3.84 11.13 0.12
C MET A 117 -4.96 11.92 0.78
N VAL A 118 -4.79 13.24 0.84
CA VAL A 118 -5.81 14.17 1.34
C VAL A 118 -6.13 15.12 0.20
N SER A 119 -7.40 15.33 -0.10
CA SER A 119 -7.81 16.27 -1.14
C SER A 119 -7.36 17.70 -0.78
N PRO A 120 -7.05 18.54 -1.78
CA PRO A 120 -6.85 19.96 -1.55
C PRO A 120 -8.10 20.59 -0.93
N SER A 121 -7.91 21.64 -0.12
CA SER A 121 -9.03 22.41 0.42
C SER A 121 -9.94 22.93 -0.70
N GLY A 122 -11.26 22.83 -0.50
CA GLY A 122 -12.27 23.21 -1.49
C GLY A 122 -12.41 22.26 -2.68
N THR A 123 -11.67 21.14 -2.70
CA THR A 123 -11.79 20.10 -3.73
C THR A 123 -12.36 18.81 -3.14
N PRO A 124 -13.50 18.30 -3.65
CA PRO A 124 -14.03 17.01 -3.23
C PRO A 124 -13.05 15.86 -3.52
N ALA A 125 -12.95 14.87 -2.63
CA ALA A 125 -12.11 13.69 -2.86
C ALA A 125 -12.66 12.77 -3.97
N ASP A 126 -13.98 12.67 -4.13
CA ASP A 126 -14.66 11.80 -5.10
C ASP A 126 -14.06 11.83 -6.52
N PRO A 127 -13.94 12.99 -7.22
CA PRO A 127 -13.39 13.01 -8.57
C PRO A 127 -11.90 12.63 -8.60
N LEU A 128 -11.16 12.75 -7.50
CA LEU A 128 -9.77 12.31 -7.40
C LEU A 128 -9.69 10.79 -7.26
N ILE A 129 -10.57 10.21 -6.43
CA ILE A 129 -10.75 8.76 -6.26
C ILE A 129 -11.14 8.11 -7.60
N LEU A 130 -12.17 8.63 -8.26
CA LEU A 130 -12.70 8.10 -9.52
C LEU A 130 -11.66 8.17 -10.65
N ARG A 131 -10.95 9.30 -10.80
CA ARG A 131 -9.85 9.44 -11.76
C ARG A 131 -8.73 8.45 -11.48
N MET A 132 -8.37 8.25 -10.22
CA MET A 132 -7.34 7.27 -9.85
C MET A 132 -7.78 5.85 -10.18
N ALA A 133 -8.99 5.46 -9.80
CA ALA A 133 -9.55 4.15 -10.06
C ALA A 133 -9.60 3.84 -11.57
N GLN A 134 -10.06 4.79 -12.38
CA GLN A 134 -10.08 4.66 -13.84
C GLN A 134 -8.68 4.50 -14.43
N ARG A 135 -7.75 5.39 -14.07
CA ARG A 135 -6.37 5.36 -14.61
C ARG A 135 -5.61 4.10 -14.21
N ARG A 136 -5.83 3.59 -13.00
CA ARG A 136 -5.10 2.45 -12.43
C ARG A 136 -5.86 1.13 -12.55
N LYS A 137 -7.07 1.14 -13.12
CA LYS A 137 -8.00 -0.01 -13.19
C LYS A 137 -8.20 -0.64 -11.82
N ALA A 138 -8.34 0.19 -10.79
CA ALA A 138 -8.45 -0.23 -9.40
C ALA A 138 -9.93 -0.30 -8.98
N LEU A 139 -10.23 -1.22 -8.06
CA LEU A 139 -11.51 -1.25 -7.36
C LEU A 139 -11.59 -0.10 -6.35
N ILE A 140 -12.79 0.33 -5.99
CA ILE A 140 -13.02 1.39 -5.00
C ILE A 140 -13.78 0.81 -3.81
N VAL A 141 -13.21 0.86 -2.62
CA VAL A 141 -13.91 0.53 -1.37
C VAL A 141 -14.64 1.79 -0.90
N THR A 142 -15.97 1.74 -0.94
CA THR A 142 -16.87 2.80 -0.48
C THR A 142 -18.28 2.24 -0.35
N ASN A 143 -19.15 2.88 0.45
CA ASN A 143 -20.59 2.67 0.42
C ASN A 143 -21.32 3.77 -0.37
N ASP A 144 -20.61 4.79 -0.86
CA ASP A 144 -21.16 5.83 -1.72
C ASP A 144 -21.43 5.32 -3.16
N ARG A 145 -22.48 5.82 -3.79
CA ARG A 145 -22.81 5.54 -5.20
C ARG A 145 -22.24 6.58 -6.16
N TYR A 146 -21.62 7.65 -5.65
CA TYR A 146 -21.08 8.78 -6.41
C TYR A 146 -22.10 9.32 -7.42
N ARG A 147 -23.35 9.53 -6.98
CA ARG A 147 -24.48 9.85 -7.87
C ARG A 147 -24.21 11.11 -8.69
N ASP A 148 -23.66 12.13 -8.04
CA ASP A 148 -23.36 13.44 -8.64
C ASP A 148 -22.26 13.35 -9.72
N TRP A 149 -21.48 12.28 -9.74
CA TRP A 149 -20.35 12.08 -10.64
C TRP A 149 -20.63 11.08 -11.77
N GLN A 150 -21.85 10.53 -11.86
CA GLN A 150 -22.17 9.47 -12.83
C GLN A 150 -22.13 9.92 -14.30
N GLU A 151 -22.41 11.19 -14.55
CA GLU A 151 -22.33 11.78 -15.89
C GLU A 151 -20.87 11.93 -16.34
N ASP A 152 -20.02 12.45 -15.46
CA ASP A 152 -18.59 12.68 -15.73
C ASP A 152 -17.76 11.39 -15.74
N PHE A 153 -18.20 10.36 -15.00
CA PHE A 153 -17.47 9.10 -14.84
C PHE A 153 -18.30 7.88 -15.26
N PRO A 154 -18.39 7.58 -16.56
CA PRO A 154 -19.10 6.40 -17.08
C PRO A 154 -18.61 5.07 -16.50
N ILE A 155 -17.40 5.02 -15.93
CA ILE A 155 -16.86 3.84 -15.24
C ILE A 155 -17.76 3.40 -14.06
N LEU A 156 -18.51 4.32 -13.45
CA LEU A 156 -19.47 4.02 -12.38
C LEU A 156 -20.63 3.14 -12.83
N ARG A 157 -20.94 3.11 -14.14
CA ARG A 157 -21.96 2.21 -14.70
C ARG A 157 -21.50 0.75 -14.72
N LYS A 158 -20.21 0.49 -14.52
CA LYS A 158 -19.66 -0.86 -14.37
C LYS A 158 -19.91 -1.33 -12.94
N GLY A 159 -20.93 -2.17 -12.75
CA GLY A 159 -21.37 -2.63 -11.42
C GLY A 159 -20.30 -3.31 -10.55
N SER A 160 -19.18 -3.75 -11.14
CA SER A 160 -18.07 -4.39 -10.42
C SER A 160 -16.99 -3.44 -9.90
N LEU A 161 -17.11 -2.12 -10.11
CA LEU A 161 -16.09 -1.15 -9.68
C LEU A 161 -16.09 -0.92 -8.16
N LEU A 162 -17.28 -0.88 -7.56
CA LEU A 162 -17.48 -0.47 -6.17
C LEU A 162 -17.56 -1.70 -5.26
N VAL A 163 -16.68 -1.74 -4.27
CA VAL A 163 -16.61 -2.76 -3.23
C VAL A 163 -17.30 -2.24 -1.99
N ARG A 164 -18.41 -2.87 -1.62
CA ARG A 164 -19.19 -2.51 -0.43
C ARG A 164 -18.65 -3.18 0.82
N GLY A 165 -18.88 -2.55 1.96
CA GLY A 165 -18.52 -3.12 3.25
C GLY A 165 -19.37 -2.60 4.40
N TYR A 166 -19.13 -3.15 5.57
CA TYR A 166 -19.81 -2.77 6.81
C TYR A 166 -18.98 -3.16 8.02
N TRP A 167 -19.23 -2.50 9.15
CA TRP A 167 -18.65 -2.90 10.43
C TRP A 167 -19.47 -4.03 11.06
N ALA A 168 -18.81 -5.13 11.44
CA ALA A 168 -19.44 -6.21 12.18
C ALA A 168 -18.41 -7.00 12.99
N ARG A 169 -18.78 -7.37 14.22
CA ARG A 169 -17.94 -8.18 15.12
C ARG A 169 -16.55 -7.57 15.35
N GLY A 170 -16.48 -6.25 15.54
CA GLY A 170 -15.24 -5.53 15.85
C GLY A 170 -14.28 -5.34 14.67
N ARG A 171 -14.71 -5.60 13.43
CA ARG A 171 -13.89 -5.40 12.23
C ARG A 171 -14.75 -5.07 11.01
N VAL A 172 -14.13 -4.52 9.98
CA VAL A 172 -14.76 -4.34 8.68
C VAL A 172 -14.91 -5.69 7.96
N GLN A 173 -16.02 -5.85 7.26
CA GLN A 173 -16.27 -6.93 6.30
C GLN A 173 -16.44 -6.31 4.91
N LEU A 174 -15.69 -6.81 3.92
CA LEU A 174 -15.80 -6.38 2.52
C LEU A 174 -16.51 -7.47 1.71
N LYS A 175 -17.68 -7.15 1.15
CA LYS A 175 -18.56 -8.13 0.48
C LYS A 175 -17.99 -8.57 -0.86
N ASP A 176 -17.58 -7.61 -1.69
CA ASP A 176 -17.33 -7.84 -3.11
C ASP A 176 -15.85 -7.72 -3.50
N LEU A 177 -14.94 -7.75 -2.51
CA LEU A 177 -13.49 -7.76 -2.79
C LEU A 177 -13.03 -9.21 -3.01
N PRO A 178 -12.57 -9.60 -4.21
CA PRO A 178 -12.00 -10.92 -4.45
C PRO A 178 -10.78 -11.18 -3.56
N THR A 179 -10.41 -12.44 -3.33
CA THR A 179 -9.14 -12.78 -2.68
C THR A 179 -8.14 -13.18 -3.76
N LEU A 180 -6.95 -12.59 -3.74
CA LEU A 180 -5.88 -12.93 -4.67
C LEU A 180 -5.03 -14.03 -4.04
N ARG A 181 -4.86 -15.13 -4.77
CA ARG A 181 -4.00 -16.26 -4.39
C ARG A 181 -2.60 -16.07 -4.96
#